data_AF-A0A9E4QD51-F1
#
_entry.id   AF-A0A9E4QD51-F1
#
_cell.length_a   1.000
_cell.length_b   1.000
_cell.length_c   1.000
_cell.angle_alpha   90.00
_cell.angle_beta   90.00
_cell.angle_gamma   90.00
#
_symmetry.space_group_name_H-M   'P 1'
#
loop_
_entity.id
_entity.type
_entity.pdbx_description
1 polymer ?
#
loop_
_entity_poly.entity_id
_entity_poly.type
_entity_poly.pdbx_seq_one_letter_code
_entity_poly.pdbx_strand_id
1 'polypeptide(L)' 'LKEVKRCTQEDIVINTFMLENSYQLVNFIDRLTRINKGRAFYTSAANLGDYVLVDYVNNRRKRVTA' A
#
# COMPACT_ATOMS: atom_id res chain seq x y z
N LEU A 1 12.77 7.39 5.75
CA LEU A 1 11.67 8.18 5.13
C LEU A 1 12.13 9.09 3.97
N LYS A 2 13.44 9.26 3.68
CA LYS A 2 13.94 10.08 2.56
C LYS A 2 13.37 9.63 1.21
N GLU A 3 13.47 8.33 0.92
CA GLU A 3 12.98 7.79 -0.35
C GLU A 3 11.47 7.83 -0.49
N VAL A 4 10.72 7.67 0.60
CA VAL A 4 9.27 7.86 0.62
C VAL A 4 8.91 9.27 0.13
N LYS A 5 9.63 10.30 0.60
CA LYS A 5 9.41 11.68 0.13
C LYS A 5 9.72 11.83 -1.35
N ARG A 6 10.83 11.24 -1.82
CA ARG A 6 11.20 11.29 -3.23
C ARG A 6 10.16 10.62 -4.13
N CYS A 7 9.74 9.40 -3.82
CA CYS A 7 8.67 8.71 -4.55
C CYS A 7 7.38 9.54 -4.57
N THR A 8 7.04 10.18 -3.45
CA THR A 8 5.85 11.06 -3.37
C THR A 8 5.98 12.29 -4.27
N GLN A 9 7.18 12.87 -4.37
CA GLN A 9 7.45 14.00 -5.27
C GLN A 9 7.44 13.60 -6.75
N GLU A 10 7.72 12.33 -7.05
CA GLU A 10 7.68 11.73 -8.38
C GLU A 10 6.29 11.12 -8.71
N ASP A 11 5.24 11.45 -7.92
CA ASP A 11 3.87 10.92 -8.04
C ASP A 11 3.75 9.38 -8.00
N ILE A 12 4.70 8.72 -7.34
CA ILE A 12 4.70 7.27 -7.14
C ILE A 12 3.96 6.93 -5.84
N VAL A 13 2.81 6.28 -5.96
CA VAL A 13 2.00 5.82 -4.82
C VAL A 13 2.51 4.47 -4.31
N ILE A 14 2.70 4.37 -3.00
CA ILE A 14 3.22 3.20 -2.30
C ILE A 14 2.05 2.53 -1.54
N ASN A 15 1.67 1.33 -1.98
CA ASN A 15 0.75 0.48 -1.23
C ASN A 15 1.52 -0.59 -0.47
N THR A 16 1.22 -0.74 0.82
CA THR A 16 1.89 -1.70 1.71
C THR A 16 0.90 -2.76 2.17
N PHE A 17 1.29 -4.04 2.05
CA PHE A 17 0.57 -5.16 2.65
C PHE A 17 1.38 -5.70 3.82
N MET A 18 0.88 -5.50 5.04
CA MET A 18 1.51 -5.96 6.26
C MET A 18 0.95 -7.31 6.64
N LEU A 19 1.82 -8.32 6.67
CA LEU A 19 1.53 -9.68 7.13
C LEU A 19 1.82 -9.88 8.62
N GLU A 20 2.68 -9.04 9.18
CA GLU A 20 3.07 -9.05 10.60
C GLU A 20 2.89 -7.65 11.20
N ASN A 21 2.42 -7.61 12.46
CA ASN A 21 2.02 -6.39 13.15
C ASN A 21 2.96 -6.01 14.32
N SER A 22 4.28 -6.18 14.14
CA SER A 22 5.21 -5.70 15.17
C SER A 22 5.08 -4.18 15.34
N TYR A 23 5.07 -3.71 16.59
CA TYR A 23 4.81 -2.30 16.92
C TYR A 23 5.77 -1.33 16.19
N GLN A 24 7.02 -1.73 15.99
CA GLN A 24 8.02 -0.94 15.27
C GLN A 24 7.67 -0.80 13.79
N LEU A 25 7.22 -1.88 13.14
CA LEU A 25 6.85 -1.86 11.74
C LEU A 25 5.58 -1.06 11.50
N VAL A 26 4.58 -1.18 12.38
CA VAL A 26 3.34 -0.39 12.31
C VAL A 26 3.67 1.11 12.37
N ASN A 27 4.47 1.54 13.34
CA ASN A 27 4.89 2.94 13.45
C ASN A 27 5.65 3.45 12.22
N PHE A 28 6.46 2.59 11.60
CA PHE A 28 7.15 2.94 10.36
C PHE A 28 6.18 3.12 9.19
N ILE A 29 5.24 2.18 9.03
CA ILE A 29 4.24 2.21 7.95
C ILE A 29 3.26 3.36 8.12
N ASP A 30 2.87 3.71 9.34
CA ASP A 30 2.04 4.89 9.60
C ASP A 30 2.74 6.18 9.13
N ARG A 31 4.04 6.32 9.41
CA ARG A 31 4.83 7.48 8.94
C ARG A 31 4.99 7.48 7.42
N LEU A 32 5.22 6.31 6.82
CA LEU A 32 5.33 6.15 5.38
C LEU A 32 4.03 6.56 4.69
N THR A 33 2.91 6.01 5.14
CA THR A 33 1.56 6.24 4.61
C THR A 33 1.16 7.71 4.75
N ARG A 34 1.48 8.35 5.88
CA ARG A 34 1.22 9.78 6.09
C ARG A 34 1.98 10.69 5.13
N ILE A 35 3.20 10.33 4.74
CA ILE A 35 4.01 11.11 3.79
C ILE A 35 3.51 10.86 2.36
N ASN A 36 3.38 9.59 1.97
CA ASN A 36 3.10 9.22 0.59
C ASN A 36 1.62 9.30 0.20
N LYS A 37 0.71 9.25 1.18
CA LYS A 37 -0.74 9.17 0.99
C LYS A 37 -1.21 7.90 0.27
N GLY A 38 -0.37 6.86 0.28
CA GLY A 38 -0.72 5.52 -0.19
C GLY A 38 -1.61 4.77 0.80
N ARG A 39 -1.79 3.46 0.60
CA ARG A 39 -2.62 2.62 1.46
C ARG A 39 -1.78 1.59 2.21
N ALA A 40 -2.13 1.36 3.47
CA ALA A 40 -1.61 0.26 4.26
C ALA A 40 -2.75 -0.74 4.53
N PHE A 41 -2.51 -2.01 4.21
CA PHE A 41 -3.43 -3.10 4.46
C PHE A 41 -2.84 -4.03 5.51
N TYR A 42 -3.55 -4.21 6.61
CA TYR A 42 -3.19 -5.13 7.67
C TYR A 42 -3.96 -6.43 7.45
N THR A 43 -3.30 -7.48 6.96
CA THR A 43 -3.97 -8.74 6.62
C THR A 43 -3.11 -9.94 7.01
N SER A 44 -3.72 -11.10 7.18
CA SER A 44 -2.98 -12.35 7.35
C SER A 44 -2.57 -12.89 5.97
N ALA A 45 -1.50 -13.70 5.93
CA ALA A 45 -1.02 -14.29 4.67
C ALA A 45 -2.11 -15.13 3.98
N ALA A 46 -2.98 -15.78 4.75
CA ALA A 46 -4.10 -16.57 4.24
C ALA A 46 -5.13 -15.72 3.47
N ASN A 47 -5.34 -14.47 3.88
CA ASN A 47 -6.33 -13.57 3.28
C ASN A 47 -5.70 -12.62 2.25
N LEU A 48 -4.38 -12.52 2.17
CA LEU A 48 -3.67 -11.64 1.24
C LEU A 48 -4.06 -11.92 -0.22
N GLY A 49 -4.20 -13.19 -0.59
CA GLY A 49 -4.55 -13.62 -1.94
C GLY A 49 -5.83 -12.96 -2.44
N ASP A 50 -6.89 -13.01 -1.63
CA ASP A 50 -8.20 -12.42 -1.96
C ASP A 50 -8.11 -10.89 -2.08
N TYR A 51 -7.41 -10.22 -1.17
CA TYR A 51 -7.25 -8.76 -1.21
C TYR A 51 -6.47 -8.29 -2.45
N VAL A 52 -5.38 -8.98 -2.81
CA VAL A 52 -4.58 -8.64 -4.00
C VAL A 52 -5.39 -8.86 -5.27
N LEU A 53 -6.14 -9.96 -5.36
CA LEU A 53 -6.99 -10.25 -6.51
C LEU A 53 -8.10 -9.20 -6.68
N VAL A 54 -8.77 -8.85 -5.59
CA VAL A 54 -9.82 -7.82 -5.58
C VAL A 54 -9.27 -6.45 -5.96
N ASP A 55 -8.13 -6.03 -5.40
CA ASP A 55 -7.52 -4.74 -5.74
C ASP A 55 -7.02 -4.73 -7.21
N TYR A 56 -6.40 -5.80 -7.69
CA TYR A 56 -5.96 -5.94 -9.07
C TYR A 56 -7.14 -5.83 -10.07
N VAL A 57 -8.23 -6.56 -9.82
CA VAL A 57 -9.44 -6.50 -10.68
C VAL A 57 -10.08 -5.12 -10.64
N ASN A 58 -10.21 -4.51 -9.45
CA ASN A 58 -10.78 -3.17 -9.30
C ASN A 58 -9.93 -2.09 -9.97
N ASN A 59 -8.60 -2.23 -9.93
CA ASN A 59 -7.69 -1.28 -10.58
C ASN A 59 -7.66 -1.46 -12.12
N ARG A 60 -7.85 -2.70 -12.62
CA ARG A 60 -8.08 -2.96 -14.06
C ARG A 60 -9.37 -2.34 -14.57
N ARG A 61 -10.47 -2.43 -13.80
CA ARG A 61 -11.75 -1.79 -14.15
C ARG A 61 -11.62 -0.26 -14.31
N LYS A 62 -10.76 0.38 -13.51
CA LYS A 62 -10.48 1.82 -13.63
C LYS A 62 -9.63 2.22 -14.84
N ARG A 63 -8.90 1.28 -15.45
CA ARG A 63 -8.04 1.53 -16.63
C ARG A 63 -8.71 1.22 -17.96
N VAL A 64 -9.98 0.80 -17.98
CA VAL A 64 -10.75 0.69 -19.21
C VAL A 64 -11.46 2.03 -19.45
N THR A 65 -10.73 2.98 -20.03
CA THR A 65 -11.32 4.09 -20.76
C THR A 65 -11.13 3.80 -22.24
N ALA A 66 -12.24 3.70 -22.96
CA ALA A 66 -12.27 3.73 -24.42
C ALA A 66 -11.98 5.15 -24.92
#